data_AF-A0A8T4RE82-F1
#
_entry.id   AF-A0A8T4RE82-F1
#
_cell.length_a   1.000
_cell.length_b   1.000
_cell.length_c   1.000
_cell.angle_alpha   90.00
_cell.angle_beta   90.00
_cell.angle_gamma   90.00
#
_symmetry.space_group_name_H-M   'P 1'
#
loop_
_entity.id
_entity.type
_entity.pdbx_description
1 polymer ?
#
loop_
_entity_poly.entity_id
_entity_poly.type
_entity_poly.pdbx_seq_one_letter_code
_entity_poly.pdbx_strand_id
1 'polypeptide(L)'
;MEADEKLFEKKLCNNMIITGGHFMILENGKPNLNEGTINSFEAAVKAYKKAKDRNLKVGLGTLINNMGGVCDTKKKVCVVNPEELKEHFELPEEYNKVLEKYSIKREEVKIYWEKSLRNRGKKELHKKIDTKEDYIEYKEGAYWFVNPKDGRRITLSRPNPNDKYGIPACPLIMAAFAYQKQKDGFNHSLNFYYIDLENEENIPNYFAIEKGRVVAEEFYDDVDIMNVYLLKDRIVTSFQMGKK
;
A
#
# COMPACT_ATOMS: atom_id res chain seq x y z
N MET A 1 22.27 3.59 9.65
CA MET A 1 21.61 2.29 9.91
C MET A 1 21.15 2.12 11.36
N GLU A 2 22.02 1.95 12.37
CA GLU A 2 21.55 1.80 13.78
C GLU A 2 20.77 3.02 14.34
N ALA A 3 21.15 4.23 13.95
CA ALA A 3 20.43 5.45 14.35
C ALA A 3 19.03 5.53 13.72
N ASP A 4 18.85 4.97 12.51
CA ASP A 4 17.60 5.04 11.76
C ASP A 4 16.63 3.90 12.13
N GLU A 5 17.15 2.75 12.58
CA GLU A 5 16.31 1.68 13.17
C GLU A 5 15.57 2.15 14.42
N LYS A 6 16.19 3.03 15.23
CA LYS A 6 15.56 3.60 16.42
C LYS A 6 14.36 4.51 16.11
N LEU A 7 14.22 4.99 14.88
CA LEU A 7 13.20 5.98 14.50
C LEU A 7 11.79 5.36 14.48
N PHE A 8 11.62 4.22 13.82
CA PHE A 8 10.32 3.55 13.76
C PHE A 8 10.03 2.72 15.03
N GLU A 9 11.06 2.25 15.74
CA GLU A 9 10.88 1.47 16.97
C GLU A 9 10.16 2.22 18.08
N LYS A 10 10.35 3.54 18.17
CA LYS A 10 9.65 4.40 19.13
C LYS A 10 8.19 4.64 18.75
N LYS A 11 7.80 4.28 17.53
CA LYS A 11 6.46 4.48 16.97
C LYS A 11 5.60 3.22 17.03
N LEU A 12 6.17 2.06 17.38
CA LEU A 12 5.43 0.82 17.54
C LEU A 12 4.41 0.95 18.68
N CYS A 13 3.14 0.65 18.39
CA CYS A 13 2.04 0.75 19.35
C CYS A 13 1.00 -0.36 19.15
N ASN A 14 0.01 -0.42 20.03
CA ASN A 14 -1.12 -1.34 19.91
C ASN A 14 -2.01 -1.00 18.72
N ASN A 15 -2.73 -2.01 18.22
CA ASN A 15 -3.63 -1.92 17.08
C ASN A 15 -2.94 -1.35 15.83
N MET A 16 -1.65 -1.69 15.66
CA MET A 16 -0.87 -1.33 14.49
C MET A 16 -0.76 -2.50 13.53
N ILE A 17 -0.91 -2.23 12.23
CA ILE A 17 -0.45 -3.16 11.20
C ILE A 17 0.84 -2.67 10.56
N ILE A 18 1.80 -3.58 10.45
CA ILE A 18 3.08 -3.34 9.83
C ILE A 18 3.05 -4.00 8.46
N THR A 19 3.29 -3.22 7.41
CA THR A 19 3.28 -3.72 6.04
C THR A 19 4.56 -3.40 5.31
N GLY A 20 4.96 -4.28 4.41
CA GLY A 20 6.13 -4.11 3.56
C GLY A 20 6.11 -5.11 2.42
N GLY A 21 7.05 -4.97 1.49
CA GLY A 21 7.17 -5.93 0.41
C GLY A 21 6.01 -5.89 -0.57
N HIS A 22 5.63 -4.71 -1.04
CA HIS A 22 4.62 -4.61 -2.11
C HIS A 22 5.22 -5.09 -3.43
N PHE A 23 4.59 -6.09 -4.06
CA PHE A 23 4.99 -6.58 -5.37
C PHE A 23 3.80 -6.80 -6.30
N MET A 24 4.11 -7.02 -7.58
CA MET A 24 3.15 -7.34 -8.62
C MET A 24 3.21 -8.80 -9.02
N ILE A 25 2.06 -9.39 -9.32
CA ILE A 25 1.97 -10.67 -10.02
C ILE A 25 1.98 -10.38 -11.52
N LEU A 26 2.95 -10.95 -12.23
CA LEU A 26 3.09 -10.83 -13.69
C LEU A 26 1.99 -11.62 -14.41
N GLU A 27 1.85 -11.37 -15.71
CA GLU A 27 0.88 -12.06 -16.58
C GLU A 27 1.04 -13.59 -16.57
N ASN A 28 2.25 -14.08 -16.34
CA ASN A 28 2.54 -15.52 -16.22
C ASN A 28 2.27 -16.10 -14.82
N GLY A 29 1.62 -15.34 -13.93
CA GLY A 29 1.30 -15.74 -12.56
C GLY A 29 2.47 -15.67 -11.58
N LYS A 30 3.69 -15.33 -12.02
CA LYS A 30 4.86 -15.27 -11.14
C LYS A 30 4.96 -13.93 -10.40
N PRO A 31 5.49 -13.92 -9.17
CA PRO A 31 5.78 -12.67 -8.45
C PRO A 31 6.94 -11.91 -9.12
N ASN A 32 6.78 -10.60 -9.26
CA ASN A 32 7.83 -9.68 -9.70
C ASN A 32 8.52 -9.07 -8.48
N LEU A 33 9.54 -9.77 -7.98
CA LEU A 33 10.34 -9.32 -6.85
C LEU A 33 11.65 -8.69 -7.32
N ASN A 34 12.10 -7.69 -6.57
CA ASN A 34 13.48 -7.20 -6.61
C ASN A 34 14.04 -7.18 -5.19
N GLU A 35 15.36 -6.97 -5.08
CA GLU A 35 16.07 -6.94 -3.79
C GLU A 35 15.45 -5.95 -2.82
N GLY A 36 15.07 -4.77 -3.30
CA GLY A 36 14.40 -3.75 -2.52
C GLY A 36 13.06 -4.18 -1.93
N THR A 37 12.23 -4.83 -2.73
CA THR A 37 10.95 -5.38 -2.31
C THR A 37 11.15 -6.46 -1.24
N ILE A 38 12.19 -7.29 -1.34
CA ILE A 38 12.55 -8.27 -0.30
C ILE A 38 13.03 -7.55 0.98
N ASN A 39 13.91 -6.56 0.86
CA ASN A 39 14.43 -5.78 1.97
C ASN A 39 13.32 -5.04 2.74
N SER A 40 12.33 -4.49 2.04
CA SER A 40 11.17 -3.85 2.67
C SER A 40 10.27 -4.85 3.42
N PHE A 41 10.16 -6.08 2.92
CA PHE A 41 9.46 -7.15 3.63
C PHE A 41 10.24 -7.57 4.88
N GLU A 42 11.55 -7.75 4.79
CA GLU A 42 12.40 -8.06 5.94
C GLU A 42 12.35 -6.98 7.03
N ALA A 43 12.36 -5.69 6.64
CA ALA A 43 12.21 -4.59 7.59
C ALA A 43 10.86 -4.63 8.33
N ALA A 44 9.76 -4.90 7.61
CA ALA A 44 8.44 -5.08 8.19
C ALA A 44 8.39 -6.27 9.16
N VAL A 45 8.97 -7.41 8.77
CA VAL A 45 9.08 -8.61 9.61
C VAL A 45 9.88 -8.33 10.88
N LYS A 46 11.02 -7.65 10.78
CA LYS A 46 11.87 -7.28 11.92
C LYS A 46 11.12 -6.35 12.88
N ALA A 47 10.37 -5.37 12.36
CA ALA A 47 9.55 -4.47 13.17
C ALA A 47 8.39 -5.21 13.86
N TYR A 48 7.72 -6.12 13.15
CA TYR A 48 6.67 -6.96 13.71
C TYR A 48 7.16 -7.86 14.84
N LYS A 49 8.30 -8.53 14.65
CA LYS A 49 8.92 -9.36 15.69
C LYS A 49 9.25 -8.53 16.94
N LYS A 50 9.89 -7.37 16.78
CA LYS A 50 10.18 -6.44 17.88
C LYS A 50 8.91 -5.99 18.61
N ALA A 51 7.82 -5.70 17.89
CA ALA A 51 6.55 -5.32 18.49
C ALA A 51 5.90 -6.47 19.27
N LYS A 52 5.95 -7.70 18.74
CA LYS A 52 5.48 -8.90 19.45
C LYS A 52 6.28 -9.17 20.73
N ASP A 53 7.60 -8.99 20.69
CA ASP A 53 8.46 -9.18 21.86
C ASP A 53 8.16 -8.15 22.98
N ARG A 54 7.52 -7.02 22.63
CA ARG A 54 6.99 -6.02 23.56
C ARG A 54 5.53 -6.28 23.97
N ASN A 55 4.96 -7.43 23.62
CA ASN A 55 3.55 -7.79 23.85
C ASN A 55 2.54 -6.80 23.25
N LEU A 56 2.89 -6.13 22.16
CA LEU A 56 1.95 -5.25 21.46
C LEU A 56 0.99 -6.06 20.59
N LYS A 57 -0.27 -5.66 20.53
CA LYS A 57 -1.26 -6.19 19.58
C LYS A 57 -0.99 -5.61 18.20
N VAL A 58 -0.23 -6.32 17.40
CA VAL A 58 0.16 -5.90 16.05
C VAL A 58 -0.18 -6.95 14.99
N GLY A 59 -0.37 -6.52 13.75
CA GLY A 59 -0.48 -7.38 12.58
C GLY A 59 0.72 -7.22 11.64
N LEU A 60 1.01 -8.25 10.86
CA LEU A 60 1.95 -8.21 9.73
C LEU A 60 1.16 -8.37 8.44
N GLY A 61 1.49 -7.62 7.39
CA GLY A 61 0.87 -7.81 6.09
C GLY A 61 1.69 -7.36 4.90
N THR A 62 1.22 -7.73 3.71
CA THR A 62 1.79 -7.30 2.43
C THR A 62 0.68 -6.95 1.45
N LEU A 63 0.95 -5.97 0.58
CA LEU A 63 0.09 -5.60 -0.54
C LEU A 63 0.57 -6.32 -1.79
N ILE A 64 -0.33 -6.98 -2.51
CA ILE A 64 -0.02 -7.67 -3.76
C ILE A 64 -0.86 -7.07 -4.88
N ASN A 65 -0.17 -6.57 -5.90
CA ASN A 65 -0.79 -6.13 -7.13
C ASN A 65 -1.09 -7.34 -8.03
N ASN A 66 -2.32 -7.82 -7.93
CA ASN A 66 -2.84 -8.92 -8.74
C ASN A 66 -3.61 -8.46 -9.98
N MET A 67 -3.27 -7.29 -10.52
CA MET A 67 -3.89 -6.79 -11.74
C MET A 67 -3.34 -7.43 -13.02
N GLY A 68 -2.21 -8.13 -12.96
CA GLY A 68 -1.57 -8.78 -14.12
C GLY A 68 -2.41 -9.86 -14.82
N GLY A 69 -3.56 -10.24 -14.26
CA GLY A 69 -4.58 -11.02 -14.98
C GLY A 69 -5.48 -10.14 -15.85
N VAL A 70 -4.93 -9.48 -16.88
CA VAL A 70 -5.73 -8.89 -17.96
C VAL A 70 -5.64 -9.85 -19.14
N CYS A 71 -6.79 -10.38 -19.54
CA CYS A 71 -6.89 -11.29 -20.68
C CYS A 71 -6.17 -10.70 -21.90
N ASP A 72 -5.20 -11.44 -22.45
CA ASP A 72 -4.73 -11.14 -23.80
C ASP A 72 -5.87 -11.52 -24.75
N THR A 73 -6.65 -10.51 -25.16
CA THR A 73 -7.76 -10.66 -26.10
C THR A 73 -7.31 -11.14 -27.48
N LYS A 74 -6.02 -11.04 -27.82
CA LYS A 74 -5.44 -11.59 -29.05
C LYS A 74 -5.03 -13.06 -28.90
N LYS A 75 -4.63 -13.50 -27.69
CA LYS A 75 -4.19 -14.89 -27.44
C LYS A 75 -5.23 -15.81 -26.79
N LYS A 76 -6.40 -15.30 -26.36
CA LYS A 76 -7.46 -16.08 -25.69
C LYS A 76 -6.99 -16.89 -24.47
N VAL A 77 -5.97 -16.43 -23.76
CA VAL A 77 -5.51 -17.07 -22.53
C VAL A 77 -5.78 -16.13 -21.35
N CYS A 78 -6.67 -16.56 -20.46
CA CYS A 78 -6.79 -16.01 -19.11
C CYS A 78 -5.81 -16.80 -18.24
N VAL A 79 -4.65 -16.24 -17.89
CA VAL A 79 -3.61 -17.07 -17.26
C VAL A 79 -3.89 -17.32 -15.77
N VAL A 80 -4.62 -16.44 -15.06
CA VAL A 80 -5.09 -16.76 -13.70
C VAL A 80 -6.39 -16.01 -13.38
N ASN A 81 -7.45 -16.74 -13.02
CA ASN A 81 -8.64 -16.18 -12.41
C ASN A 81 -8.27 -15.57 -11.04
N PRO A 82 -8.53 -14.28 -10.77
CA PRO A 82 -8.13 -13.64 -9.52
C PRO A 82 -8.69 -14.27 -8.24
N GLU A 83 -9.80 -15.01 -8.32
CA GLU A 83 -10.32 -15.76 -7.16
C GLU A 83 -9.54 -17.08 -6.96
N GLU A 84 -9.28 -17.84 -8.04
CA GLU A 84 -8.41 -19.03 -7.98
C GLU A 84 -7.00 -18.68 -7.52
N LEU A 85 -6.46 -17.53 -7.95
CA LEU A 85 -5.18 -17.04 -7.47
C LEU A 85 -5.18 -16.91 -5.95
N LYS A 86 -6.23 -16.33 -5.35
CA LYS A 86 -6.30 -16.10 -3.90
C LYS A 86 -6.38 -17.42 -3.13
N GLU A 87 -7.11 -18.39 -3.64
CA GLU A 87 -7.32 -19.69 -2.99
C GLU A 87 -6.05 -20.53 -2.95
N HIS A 88 -5.23 -20.45 -3.99
CA HIS A 88 -3.99 -21.22 -4.12
C HIS A 88 -2.72 -20.37 -3.95
N PHE A 89 -2.86 -19.12 -3.51
CA PHE A 89 -1.72 -18.21 -3.49
C PHE A 89 -0.66 -18.69 -2.49
N GLU A 90 0.58 -18.73 -2.94
CA GLU A 90 1.74 -18.90 -2.09
C GLU A 90 2.64 -17.67 -2.03
N LEU A 91 3.06 -17.32 -0.80
CA LEU A 91 4.09 -16.30 -0.63
C LEU A 91 5.37 -16.78 -1.33
N PRO A 92 6.10 -15.89 -2.02
CA PRO A 92 7.34 -16.22 -2.68
C PRO A 92 8.36 -16.87 -1.73
N GLU A 93 9.22 -17.73 -2.26
CA GLU A 93 10.23 -18.46 -1.48
C GLU A 93 11.14 -17.50 -0.69
N GLU A 94 11.50 -16.37 -1.30
CA GLU A 94 12.29 -15.31 -0.68
C GLU A 94 11.62 -14.74 0.57
N TYR A 95 10.28 -14.63 0.57
CA TYR A 95 9.54 -14.15 1.73
C TYR A 95 9.44 -15.23 2.80
N ASN A 96 9.24 -16.49 2.41
CA ASN A 96 9.23 -17.61 3.36
C ASN A 96 10.58 -17.73 4.08
N LYS A 97 11.71 -17.58 3.37
CA LYS A 97 13.06 -17.53 3.97
C LYS A 97 13.21 -16.42 5.01
N VAL A 98 12.65 -15.24 4.74
CA VAL A 98 12.62 -14.14 5.71
C VAL A 98 11.77 -14.52 6.92
N LEU A 99 10.57 -15.07 6.73
CA LEU A 99 9.70 -15.47 7.85
C LEU A 99 10.35 -16.54 8.75
N GLU A 100 10.99 -17.54 8.15
CA GLU A 100 11.73 -18.60 8.86
C GLU A 100 12.85 -18.02 9.72
N LYS A 101 13.64 -17.10 9.18
CA LYS A 101 14.73 -16.41 9.90
C LYS A 101 14.27 -15.76 11.20
N TYR A 102 13.03 -15.27 11.26
CA TYR A 102 12.46 -14.61 12.44
C TYR A 102 11.42 -15.47 13.19
N SER A 103 11.29 -16.75 12.82
CA SER A 103 10.34 -17.70 13.43
C SER A 103 8.88 -17.20 13.42
N ILE A 104 8.47 -16.58 12.32
CA ILE A 104 7.09 -16.13 12.10
C ILE A 104 6.39 -17.12 11.19
N LYS A 105 5.17 -17.50 11.53
CA LYS A 105 4.41 -18.42 10.70
C LYS A 105 3.76 -17.69 9.53
N ARG A 106 3.65 -18.37 8.39
CA ARG A 106 3.08 -17.80 7.17
C ARG A 106 1.64 -17.30 7.36
N GLU A 107 0.83 -18.05 8.11
CA GLU A 107 -0.56 -17.69 8.41
C GLU A 107 -0.71 -16.40 9.23
N GLU A 108 0.38 -15.90 9.84
CA GLU A 108 0.39 -14.59 10.51
C GLU A 108 0.47 -13.43 9.52
N VAL A 109 0.82 -13.68 8.25
CA VAL A 109 0.94 -12.64 7.23
C VAL A 109 -0.40 -12.41 6.56
N LYS A 110 -0.95 -11.21 6.76
CA LYS A 110 -2.16 -10.78 6.08
C LYS A 110 -1.88 -10.29 4.65
N ILE A 111 -2.59 -10.87 3.69
CA ILE A 111 -2.45 -10.50 2.28
C ILE A 111 -3.55 -9.52 1.88
N TYR A 112 -3.12 -8.38 1.34
CA TYR A 112 -4.00 -7.37 0.80
C TYR A 112 -3.92 -7.39 -0.72
N TRP A 113 -5.06 -7.59 -1.39
CA TRP A 113 -5.13 -7.67 -2.84
C TRP A 113 -5.49 -6.31 -3.44
N GLU A 114 -4.61 -5.74 -4.27
CA GLU A 114 -4.79 -4.41 -4.83
C GLU A 114 -6.07 -4.28 -5.66
N LYS A 115 -6.48 -5.33 -6.40
CA LYS A 115 -7.75 -5.34 -7.14
C LYS A 115 -8.96 -5.12 -6.22
N SER A 116 -8.98 -5.77 -5.07
CA SER A 116 -10.04 -5.62 -4.07
C SER A 116 -10.04 -4.21 -3.48
N LEU A 117 -8.86 -3.66 -3.23
CA LEU A 117 -8.70 -2.29 -2.73
C LEU A 117 -9.11 -1.24 -3.76
N ARG A 118 -8.84 -1.46 -5.06
CA ARG A 118 -9.31 -0.59 -6.16
C ARG A 118 -10.83 -0.52 -6.19
N ASN A 119 -11.51 -1.66 -6.12
CA ASN A 119 -12.97 -1.72 -6.10
C ASN A 119 -13.53 -1.04 -4.85
N ARG A 120 -12.87 -1.22 -3.70
CA ARG A 120 -13.25 -0.53 -2.48
C ARG A 120 -13.04 0.98 -2.59
N GLY A 121 -11.91 1.44 -3.10
CA GLY A 121 -11.63 2.85 -3.32
C GLY A 121 -12.68 3.52 -4.19
N LYS A 122 -13.12 2.86 -5.28
CA LYS A 122 -14.25 3.34 -6.08
C LYS A 122 -15.54 3.45 -5.27
N LYS A 123 -15.86 2.42 -4.49
CA LYS A 123 -17.06 2.42 -3.65
C LYS A 123 -17.05 3.56 -2.63
N GLU A 124 -15.91 3.81 -1.98
CA GLU A 124 -15.79 4.89 -1.00
C GLU A 124 -15.81 6.27 -1.69
N LEU A 125 -15.14 6.43 -2.83
CA LEU A 125 -15.25 7.65 -3.65
C LEU A 125 -16.70 7.93 -4.05
N HIS A 126 -17.45 6.91 -4.47
CA HIS A 126 -18.86 7.06 -4.84
C HIS A 126 -19.70 7.62 -3.70
N LYS A 127 -19.52 7.11 -2.47
CA LYS A 127 -20.21 7.64 -1.30
C LYS A 127 -19.91 9.11 -1.07
N LYS A 128 -18.64 9.53 -1.19
CA LYS A 128 -18.23 10.93 -1.01
C LYS A 128 -18.79 11.85 -2.09
N ILE A 129 -18.93 11.36 -3.33
CA ILE A 129 -19.62 12.08 -4.40
C ILE A 129 -21.11 12.23 -4.08
N ASP A 130 -21.75 11.15 -3.63
CA ASP A 130 -23.19 11.14 -3.31
C ASP A 130 -23.53 12.05 -2.12
N THR A 131 -22.62 12.15 -1.12
CA THR A 131 -22.75 13.09 0.00
C THR A 131 -22.37 14.52 -0.35
N LYS A 132 -21.90 14.77 -1.59
CA LYS A 132 -21.50 16.08 -2.11
C LYS A 132 -20.41 16.75 -1.26
N GLU A 133 -19.40 15.99 -0.86
CA GLU A 133 -18.22 16.54 -0.20
C GLU A 133 -17.56 17.61 -1.08
N ASP A 134 -17.29 18.77 -0.50
CA ASP A 134 -16.72 19.94 -1.18
C ASP A 134 -15.27 19.73 -1.64
N TYR A 135 -14.56 18.81 -0.98
CA TYR A 135 -13.20 18.41 -1.31
C TYR A 135 -13.11 17.41 -2.47
N ILE A 136 -14.22 17.04 -3.12
CA ILE A 136 -14.24 16.18 -4.31
C ILE A 136 -14.62 17.00 -5.55
N GLU A 137 -13.69 17.13 -6.49
CA GLU A 137 -13.88 17.86 -7.75
C GLU A 137 -13.87 16.89 -8.94
N TYR A 138 -14.80 17.06 -9.89
CA TYR A 138 -14.75 16.40 -11.19
C TYR A 138 -14.26 17.37 -12.26
N LYS A 139 -13.12 17.07 -12.89
CA LYS A 139 -12.52 17.90 -13.93
C LYS A 139 -11.77 17.04 -14.95
N GLU A 140 -11.93 17.37 -16.23
CA GLU A 140 -11.21 16.72 -17.35
C GLU A 140 -11.38 15.19 -17.40
N GLY A 141 -12.59 14.70 -17.07
CA GLY A 141 -12.85 13.25 -17.08
C GLY A 141 -12.32 12.49 -15.85
N ALA A 142 -11.77 13.20 -14.86
CA ALA A 142 -11.13 12.64 -13.67
C ALA A 142 -11.76 13.17 -12.38
N TYR A 143 -11.73 12.36 -11.32
CA TYR A 143 -12.04 12.81 -9.97
C TYR A 143 -10.76 13.22 -9.24
N TRP A 144 -10.84 14.34 -8.55
CA TRP A 144 -9.77 14.96 -7.80
C TRP A 144 -10.20 15.17 -6.36
N PHE A 145 -9.26 14.94 -5.46
CA PHE A 145 -9.33 15.41 -4.09
C PHE A 145 -8.70 16.80 -4.03
N VAL A 146 -9.42 17.78 -3.50
CA VAL A 146 -8.93 19.12 -3.24
C VAL A 146 -8.68 19.24 -1.75
N ASN A 147 -7.41 19.23 -1.33
CA ASN A 147 -7.06 19.25 0.09
C ASN A 147 -7.63 20.51 0.77
N PRO A 148 -8.55 20.39 1.75
CA PRO A 148 -9.15 21.55 2.41
C PRO A 148 -8.12 22.46 3.10
N LYS A 149 -6.97 21.91 3.49
CA LYS A 149 -5.94 22.62 4.26
C LYS A 149 -5.06 23.53 3.41
N ASP A 150 -4.81 23.16 2.15
CA ASP A 150 -3.83 23.84 1.30
C ASP A 150 -4.22 23.98 -0.18
N GLY A 151 -5.42 23.53 -0.56
CA GLY A 151 -5.96 23.63 -1.92
C GLY A 151 -5.28 22.74 -2.96
N ARG A 152 -4.29 21.91 -2.58
CA ARG A 152 -3.60 21.04 -3.53
C ARG A 152 -4.55 19.97 -4.09
N ARG A 153 -4.47 19.76 -5.40
CA ARG A 153 -5.25 18.75 -6.11
C ARG A 153 -4.51 17.42 -6.19
N ILE A 154 -5.19 16.34 -5.80
CA ILE A 154 -4.69 14.96 -5.83
C ILE A 154 -5.62 14.15 -6.71
N THR A 155 -5.09 13.55 -7.78
CA THR A 155 -5.87 12.69 -8.67
C THR A 155 -6.35 11.44 -7.92
N LEU A 156 -7.66 11.21 -7.88
CA LEU A 156 -8.30 10.02 -7.31
C LEU A 156 -8.61 8.98 -8.38
N SER A 157 -8.98 9.42 -9.58
CA SER A 157 -9.17 8.54 -10.73
C SER A 157 -8.71 9.18 -12.04
N ARG A 158 -8.40 8.34 -13.01
CA ARG A 158 -8.01 8.71 -14.38
C ARG A 158 -9.19 8.51 -15.33
N PRO A 159 -9.29 9.28 -16.43
CA PRO A 159 -10.36 9.13 -17.40
C PRO A 159 -10.47 7.70 -17.93
N ASN A 160 -11.71 7.22 -18.05
CA ASN A 160 -12.02 5.93 -18.69
C ASN A 160 -13.36 6.03 -19.40
N PRO A 161 -13.43 5.87 -20.73
CA PRO A 161 -14.69 5.96 -21.46
C PRO A 161 -15.69 4.86 -21.08
N ASN A 162 -15.21 3.73 -20.54
CA ASN A 162 -16.04 2.58 -20.18
C ASN A 162 -16.42 2.56 -18.69
N ASP A 163 -15.97 3.54 -17.91
CA ASP A 163 -16.22 3.62 -16.48
C ASP A 163 -16.42 5.07 -16.07
N LYS A 164 -17.68 5.43 -15.75
CA LYS A 164 -18.08 6.76 -15.27
C LYS A 164 -17.20 7.29 -14.14
N TYR A 165 -16.60 6.41 -13.34
CA TYR A 165 -15.78 6.76 -12.17
C TYR A 165 -14.28 6.72 -12.45
N GLY A 166 -13.89 6.33 -13.66
CA GLY A 166 -12.51 6.28 -14.09
C GLY A 166 -11.72 5.08 -13.54
N ILE A 167 -10.44 5.03 -13.89
CA ILE A 167 -9.49 4.06 -13.34
C ILE A 167 -8.91 4.63 -12.03
N PRO A 168 -9.00 3.93 -10.88
CA PRO A 168 -8.47 4.43 -9.62
C PRO A 168 -6.98 4.73 -9.72
N ALA A 169 -6.59 5.91 -9.25
CA ALA A 169 -5.20 6.29 -9.09
C ALA A 169 -4.65 5.77 -7.75
N CYS A 170 -3.32 5.67 -7.64
CA CYS A 170 -2.64 5.17 -6.44
C CYS A 170 -3.11 5.83 -5.12
N PRO A 171 -3.33 7.16 -5.03
CA PRO A 171 -3.82 7.77 -3.79
C PRO A 171 -5.14 7.18 -3.30
N LEU A 172 -6.10 6.94 -4.21
CA LEU A 172 -7.39 6.34 -3.86
C LEU A 172 -7.24 4.88 -3.40
N ILE A 173 -6.32 4.14 -4.02
CA ILE A 173 -6.03 2.75 -3.63
C ILE A 173 -5.37 2.70 -2.25
N MET A 174 -4.44 3.60 -1.96
CA MET A 174 -3.78 3.72 -0.66
C MET A 174 -4.76 4.15 0.44
N ALA A 175 -5.70 5.05 0.14
CA ALA A 175 -6.77 5.39 1.08
C ALA A 175 -7.68 4.18 1.35
N ALA A 176 -8.05 3.42 0.32
CA ALA A 176 -8.80 2.18 0.50
C ALA A 176 -8.01 1.11 1.28
N PHE A 177 -6.69 1.09 1.13
CA PHE A 177 -5.80 0.22 1.90
C PHE A 177 -5.84 0.55 3.39
N ALA A 178 -5.70 1.83 3.74
CA ALA A 178 -5.82 2.31 5.11
C ALA A 178 -7.18 1.94 5.73
N TYR A 179 -8.26 2.17 5.01
CA TYR A 179 -9.60 1.78 5.46
C TYR A 179 -9.77 0.27 5.64
N GLN A 180 -9.22 -0.55 4.74
CA GLN A 180 -9.27 -2.00 4.93
C GLN A 180 -8.51 -2.44 6.19
N LYS A 181 -7.35 -1.83 6.49
CA LYS A 181 -6.60 -2.08 7.74
C LYS A 181 -7.40 -1.70 8.98
N GLN A 182 -8.09 -0.57 8.96
CA GLN A 182 -9.00 -0.15 10.03
C GLN A 182 -10.13 -1.16 10.25
N LYS A 183 -10.77 -1.63 9.17
CA LYS A 183 -11.79 -2.69 9.25
C LYS A 183 -11.28 -4.01 9.82
N ASP A 184 -9.98 -4.25 9.73
CA ASP A 184 -9.32 -5.41 10.31
C ASP A 184 -8.95 -5.20 11.79
N GLY A 185 -9.29 -4.04 12.37
CA GLY A 185 -9.03 -3.68 13.77
C GLY A 185 -7.71 -2.95 14.00
N PHE A 186 -7.09 -2.41 12.95
CA PHE A 186 -5.82 -1.68 13.04
C PHE A 186 -6.00 -0.20 12.68
N ASN A 187 -5.94 0.68 13.68
CA ASN A 187 -6.08 2.13 13.48
C ASN A 187 -4.74 2.81 13.17
N HIS A 188 -3.63 2.13 13.46
CA HIS A 188 -2.28 2.60 13.12
C HIS A 188 -1.68 1.73 12.01
N SER A 189 -0.93 2.35 11.11
CA SER A 189 -0.28 1.67 10.00
C SER A 189 1.17 2.10 9.91
N LEU A 190 2.09 1.14 9.87
CA LEU A 190 3.50 1.37 9.57
C LEU A 190 3.85 0.67 8.26
N ASN A 191 4.17 1.44 7.23
CA ASN A 191 4.36 0.93 5.88
C ASN A 191 5.81 1.11 5.45
N PHE A 192 6.48 0.01 5.14
CA PHE A 192 7.84 -0.01 4.60
C PHE A 192 7.77 -0.09 3.08
N TYR A 193 8.40 0.89 2.42
CA TYR A 193 8.56 0.92 0.98
C TYR A 193 10.05 0.99 0.66
N TYR A 194 10.47 0.32 -0.41
CA TYR A 194 11.81 0.49 -0.94
C TYR A 194 11.80 1.49 -2.11
N ILE A 195 12.78 2.37 -2.13
CA ILE A 195 13.06 3.29 -3.23
C ILE A 195 14.48 2.97 -3.72
N ASP A 196 14.59 2.44 -4.94
CA ASP A 196 15.89 2.25 -5.58
C ASP A 196 16.50 3.59 -5.99
N LEU A 197 17.83 3.68 -6.15
CA LEU A 197 18.53 4.89 -6.61
C LEU A 197 18.03 5.34 -7.99
N GLU A 198 17.73 4.39 -8.89
CA GLU A 198 17.11 4.69 -10.20
C GLU A 198 15.68 5.24 -10.05
N ASN A 199 15.03 4.97 -8.92
CA ASN A 199 13.71 5.50 -8.57
C ASN A 199 13.75 6.69 -7.60
N GLU A 200 14.91 7.07 -7.07
CA GLU A 200 15.08 8.31 -6.31
C GLU A 200 14.84 9.54 -7.19
N GLU A 201 15.21 9.45 -8.47
CA GLU A 201 14.86 10.43 -9.50
C GLU A 201 13.40 10.27 -9.99
N ASN A 202 12.83 9.05 -9.91
CA ASN A 202 11.38 8.80 -9.99
C ASN A 202 10.66 9.12 -8.67
N ILE A 203 10.87 10.35 -8.27
CA ILE A 203 10.07 11.18 -7.37
C ILE A 203 8.52 10.91 -7.39
N PRO A 204 7.85 10.53 -8.51
CA PRO A 204 6.40 10.36 -8.53
C PRO A 204 5.81 9.31 -7.59
N ASN A 205 6.52 8.21 -7.27
CA ASN A 205 5.93 7.08 -6.57
C ASN A 205 5.77 7.32 -5.06
N TYR A 206 6.74 7.93 -4.38
CA TYR A 206 6.58 8.29 -2.96
C TYR A 206 5.55 9.41 -2.77
N PHE A 207 5.50 10.37 -3.70
CA PHE A 207 4.47 11.40 -3.66
C PHE A 207 3.08 10.79 -3.81
N ALA A 208 2.92 9.73 -4.60
CA ALA A 208 1.64 9.02 -4.70
C ALA A 208 1.25 8.32 -3.38
N ILE A 209 2.21 7.76 -2.66
CA ILE A 209 2.00 7.13 -1.34
C ILE A 209 1.61 8.18 -0.30
N GLU A 210 2.33 9.32 -0.24
CA GLU A 210 2.00 10.42 0.67
C GLU A 210 0.67 11.09 0.34
N LYS A 211 0.37 11.28 -0.94
CA LYS A 211 -0.95 11.72 -1.39
C LYS A 211 -2.04 10.75 -0.93
N GLY A 212 -1.76 9.45 -0.95
CA GLY A 212 -2.64 8.41 -0.42
C GLY A 212 -2.91 8.56 1.08
N ARG A 213 -1.89 8.88 1.88
CA ARG A 213 -2.06 9.19 3.31
C ARG A 213 -2.97 10.40 3.51
N VAL A 214 -2.70 11.50 2.81
CA VAL A 214 -3.52 12.74 2.92
C VAL A 214 -4.97 12.46 2.57
N VAL A 215 -5.23 11.71 1.50
CA VAL A 215 -6.60 11.33 1.11
C VAL A 215 -7.23 10.42 2.17
N ALA A 216 -6.47 9.48 2.76
CA ALA A 216 -6.99 8.59 3.79
C ALA A 216 -7.41 9.35 5.06
N GLU A 217 -6.57 10.27 5.53
CA GLU A 217 -6.82 11.10 6.72
C GLU A 217 -8.03 12.01 6.56
N GLU A 218 -8.35 12.44 5.33
CA GLU A 218 -9.58 13.20 5.07
C GLU A 218 -10.80 12.30 4.85
N PHE A 219 -10.61 11.08 4.33
CA PHE A 219 -11.73 10.17 4.09
C PHE A 219 -12.22 9.49 5.38
N TYR A 220 -11.34 9.30 6.37
CA TYR A 220 -11.58 8.48 7.54
C TYR A 220 -10.98 9.14 8.80
N ASP A 221 -11.80 9.32 9.84
CA ASP A 221 -11.44 10.13 11.03
C ASP A 221 -10.40 9.47 11.96
N ASP A 222 -10.21 8.15 11.87
CA ASP A 222 -9.40 7.35 12.81
C ASP A 222 -8.32 6.49 12.09
N VAL A 223 -7.56 7.11 11.18
CA VAL A 223 -6.40 6.45 10.54
C VAL A 223 -5.12 7.22 10.81
N ASP A 224 -4.13 6.53 11.37
CA ASP A 224 -2.77 7.04 11.56
C ASP A 224 -1.81 6.23 10.70
N ILE A 225 -1.18 6.88 9.72
CA ILE A 225 -0.35 6.21 8.71
C ILE A 225 1.07 6.79 8.73
N MET A 226 2.03 5.92 9.00
CA MET A 226 3.45 6.20 8.92
C MET A 226 4.07 5.43 7.77
N ASN A 227 4.62 6.16 6.80
CA ASN A 227 5.39 5.58 5.71
C ASN A 227 6.89 5.73 5.99
N VAL A 228 7.61 4.61 5.90
CA VAL A 228 9.05 4.50 6.02
C VAL A 228 9.60 4.10 4.66
N TYR A 229 10.54 4.88 4.16
CA TYR A 229 11.17 4.64 2.87
C TYR A 229 12.60 4.15 3.11
N LEU A 230 12.89 2.96 2.62
CA LEU A 230 14.20 2.34 2.64
C LEU A 230 14.92 2.71 1.34
N LEU A 231 16.02 3.43 1.46
CA LEU A 231 16.94 3.70 0.36
C LEU A 231 18.18 2.84 0.53
N LYS A 232 18.97 2.69 -0.53
CA LYS A 232 20.14 1.79 -0.55
C LYS A 232 21.13 2.04 0.59
N ASP A 233 21.27 3.29 1.05
CA ASP A 233 22.26 3.72 2.04
C ASP A 233 21.64 4.29 3.34
N ARG A 234 20.32 4.51 3.40
CA ARG A 234 19.65 5.15 4.55
C ARG A 234 18.16 4.82 4.64
N ILE A 235 17.59 5.05 5.82
CA ILE A 235 16.14 5.02 6.03
C ILE A 235 15.65 6.45 6.21
N VAL A 236 14.57 6.82 5.55
CA VAL A 236 13.94 8.13 5.69
C VAL A 236 12.46 7.99 5.98
N THR A 237 11.94 8.96 6.73
CA THR A 237 10.50 9.15 6.90
C THR A 237 9.95 10.13 5.86
N SER A 238 8.65 10.08 5.62
CA SER A 238 7.94 11.05 4.78
C SER A 238 8.28 12.51 5.11
N PHE A 239 8.40 12.84 6.39
CA PHE A 239 8.75 14.18 6.87
C PHE A 239 10.17 14.63 6.50
N GLN A 240 11.12 13.71 6.43
CA GLN A 240 12.49 14.01 6.03
C GLN A 240 12.64 14.17 4.51
N MET A 241 11.80 13.48 3.74
CA MET A 241 11.80 13.55 2.27
C MET A 241 11.18 14.85 1.73
N GLY A 242 10.15 15.38 2.39
CA GLY A 242 9.48 16.62 1.97
C GLY A 242 10.23 17.93 2.26
N LYS A 243 11.45 17.87 2.80
CA LYS A 243 12.31 19.03 3.09
C LYS A 243 13.37 19.30 2.01
N LYS A 244 13.37 18.55 0.91
CA LYS A 244 14.22 18.77 -0.26
C LYS A 244 13.49 19.59 -1.31
#